data_AF-A0A7R8CJM5-F1
#
_entry.id   AF-A0A7R8CJM5-F1
#
_cell.length_a   1.000
_cell.length_b   1.000
_cell.length_c   1.000
_cell.angle_alpha   90.00
_cell.angle_beta   90.00
_cell.angle_gamma   90.00
#
_symmetry.space_group_name_H-M   'P 1'
#
loop_
_entity.id
_entity.type
_entity.pdbx_description
1 polymer ?
#
loop_
_entity_poly.entity_id
_entity_poly.type
_entity_poly.pdbx_seq_one_letter_code
_entity_poly.pdbx_strand_id
1 'polypeptide(L)'
;MKPQDFKDFASVAKHEKYDRVPFTEVKSLLFKLDAPKMLSYKTAFSEDWIAKKILERKLTRHQIQNSLHFKVAEPAIAKPSQGLSPAKKADIRSMLKSMPAGDKEFMSNLVRH
;
A
#
# COMPACT_ATOMS: atom_id res chain seq x y z
N MET A 1 -2.76 -21.88 11.38
CA MET A 1 -2.87 -20.49 10.86
C MET A 1 -4.12 -19.87 11.45
N LYS A 2 -4.03 -18.64 11.94
CA LYS A 2 -5.18 -17.90 12.46
C LYS A 2 -5.95 -17.29 11.28
N PRO A 3 -7.28 -17.11 11.37
CA PRO A 3 -8.06 -16.45 10.32
C PRO A 3 -7.55 -15.04 9.97
N GLN A 4 -6.92 -14.37 10.95
CA GLN A 4 -6.31 -13.05 10.83
C GLN A 4 -5.08 -13.04 9.89
N ASP A 5 -4.46 -14.20 9.68
CA ASP A 5 -3.29 -14.35 8.81
C ASP A 5 -3.69 -14.35 7.32
N PHE A 6 -4.99 -14.53 7.03
CA PHE A 6 -5.53 -14.49 5.68
C PHE A 6 -6.11 -13.11 5.39
N LYS A 7 -5.44 -12.36 4.50
CA LYS A 7 -6.03 -11.13 3.95
C LYS A 7 -7.32 -11.47 3.22
N ASP A 8 -8.43 -10.90 3.68
CA ASP A 8 -9.74 -11.07 3.06
C ASP A 8 -9.86 -10.20 1.80
N PHE A 9 -9.29 -10.70 0.70
CA PHE A 9 -9.40 -10.07 -0.60
C PHE A 9 -10.82 -10.17 -1.18
N ALA A 10 -11.61 -11.15 -0.76
CA ALA A 10 -12.95 -11.41 -1.28
C ALA A 10 -13.96 -10.34 -0.81
N SER A 11 -13.90 -9.93 0.47
CA SER A 11 -14.76 -8.87 0.99
C SER A 11 -14.38 -7.49 0.44
N VAL A 12 -13.09 -7.23 0.20
CA VAL A 12 -12.63 -6.00 -0.46
C VAL A 12 -13.14 -5.95 -1.90
N ALA A 13 -13.03 -7.05 -2.65
CA ALA A 13 -13.55 -7.15 -4.01
C ALA A 13 -15.08 -6.95 -4.10
N LYS A 14 -15.87 -7.25 -3.05
CA LYS A 14 -17.32 -6.97 -3.05
C LYS A 14 -17.67 -5.48 -3.04
N HIS A 15 -16.77 -4.63 -2.57
CA HIS A 15 -16.97 -3.17 -2.55
C HIS A 15 -16.44 -2.48 -3.80
N GLU A 16 -15.66 -3.20 -4.61
CA GLU A 16 -14.90 -2.69 -5.73
C GLU A 16 -15.40 -3.31 -7.04
N LYS A 17 -15.78 -2.48 -8.01
CA LYS A 17 -16.34 -2.91 -9.30
C LYS A 17 -15.27 -3.26 -10.31
N TYR A 18 -14.37 -4.17 -9.94
CA TYR A 18 -13.34 -4.69 -10.83
C TYR A 18 -13.89 -5.60 -11.92
N ASP A 19 -15.07 -6.19 -11.70
CA ASP A 19 -15.86 -6.89 -12.71
C ASP A 19 -16.11 -6.06 -13.97
N ARG A 20 -16.14 -4.73 -13.84
CA ARG A 20 -16.26 -3.81 -14.96
C ARG A 20 -15.00 -3.68 -15.80
N VAL A 21 -13.85 -4.16 -15.34
CA VAL A 21 -12.58 -4.05 -16.07
C VAL A 21 -12.30 -5.38 -16.75
N PRO A 22 -12.22 -5.45 -18.09
CA PRO A 22 -12.03 -6.69 -18.82
C PRO A 22 -10.58 -7.17 -18.67
N PHE A 23 -10.26 -7.82 -17.54
CA PHE A 23 -8.90 -8.16 -17.14
C PHE A 23 -8.15 -9.05 -18.14
N THR A 24 -8.86 -9.82 -18.95
CA THR A 24 -8.31 -10.65 -20.04
C THR A 24 -7.75 -9.82 -21.20
N GLU A 25 -8.22 -8.58 -21.34
CA GLU A 25 -7.85 -7.68 -22.43
C GLU A 25 -6.94 -6.54 -21.96
N VAL A 26 -6.75 -6.37 -20.64
CA VAL A 26 -5.91 -5.30 -20.09
C VAL A 26 -4.44 -5.60 -20.35
N LYS A 27 -3.77 -4.67 -21.05
CA LYS A 27 -2.30 -4.68 -21.23
C LYS A 27 -1.58 -3.80 -20.22
N SER A 28 -2.21 -2.72 -19.75
CA SER A 28 -1.58 -1.78 -18.83
C SER A 28 -2.61 -1.15 -17.90
N LEU A 29 -2.21 -0.95 -16.64
CA LEU A 29 -2.98 -0.30 -15.60
C LEU A 29 -2.27 0.97 -15.13
N LEU A 30 -3.05 2.03 -14.91
CA LEU A 30 -2.60 3.26 -14.29
C LEU A 30 -3.50 3.56 -13.10
N PHE A 31 -2.88 3.48 -11.93
CA PHE A 31 -3.45 3.93 -10.68
C PHE A 31 -2.86 5.30 -10.36
N LYS A 32 -3.71 6.27 -10.05
CA LYS A 32 -3.26 7.60 -9.61
C LYS A 32 -3.67 7.84 -8.17
N LEU A 33 -2.71 8.28 -7.36
CA LEU A 33 -2.90 8.51 -5.92
C LEU A 33 -3.88 9.64 -5.62
N ASP A 34 -3.97 10.64 -6.49
CA ASP A 34 -4.92 11.76 -6.43
C ASP A 34 -6.37 11.34 -6.76
N ALA A 35 -6.54 10.24 -7.51
CA ALA A 35 -7.84 9.74 -7.94
C ALA A 35 -8.01 8.24 -7.61
N PRO A 36 -7.97 7.83 -6.33
CA PRO A 36 -7.92 6.42 -5.93
C PRO A 36 -9.20 5.64 -6.28
N LYS A 37 -10.29 6.32 -6.62
CA LYS A 37 -11.57 5.72 -7.02
C LYS A 37 -11.64 5.38 -8.51
N MET A 38 -10.68 5.85 -9.28
CA MET A 38 -10.60 5.72 -10.72
C MET A 38 -9.44 4.80 -11.05
N LEU A 39 -9.71 3.77 -11.85
CA LEU A 39 -8.69 2.95 -12.47
C LEU A 39 -8.66 3.26 -13.95
N SER A 40 -7.50 3.61 -14.45
CA SER A 40 -7.30 3.78 -15.89
C SER A 40 -6.59 2.55 -16.45
N TYR A 41 -7.02 2.06 -17.60
CA TYR A 41 -6.43 0.89 -18.23
C TYR A 41 -6.36 1.03 -19.75
N LYS A 42 -5.48 0.25 -20.37
CA LYS A 42 -5.35 0.12 -21.82
C LYS A 42 -5.61 -1.32 -22.25
N THR A 43 -6.33 -1.48 -23.35
CA THR A 43 -6.55 -2.78 -24.00
C THR A 43 -5.62 -3.01 -25.21
N ALA A 44 -5.02 -1.95 -25.73
CA ALA A 44 -4.02 -1.99 -26.79
C ALA A 44 -2.81 -1.11 -26.42
N PHE A 45 -1.71 -1.20 -27.17
CA PHE A 45 -0.57 -0.29 -27.03
C PHE A 45 -0.86 1.11 -27.62
N SER A 46 -2.13 1.54 -27.63
CA SER A 46 -2.57 2.86 -28.07
C SER A 46 -2.28 3.92 -26.99
N GLU A 47 -2.39 5.20 -27.32
CA GLU A 47 -2.20 6.29 -26.35
C GLU A 47 -3.38 6.43 -25.39
N ASP A 48 -4.59 6.12 -25.84
CA ASP A 48 -5.83 6.35 -25.10
C ASP A 48 -5.95 5.48 -23.85
N TRP A 49 -6.28 6.12 -22.74
CA TRP A 49 -6.58 5.48 -21.47
C TRP A 49 -8.08 5.41 -21.25
N ILE A 50 -8.59 4.21 -20.94
CA ILE A 50 -9.98 4.02 -20.55
C ILE A 50 -10.06 4.16 -19.03
N ALA A 51 -10.72 5.20 -18.54
CA ALA A 51 -10.91 5.44 -17.12
C ALA A 51 -12.24 4.84 -16.63
N LYS A 52 -12.20 3.97 -15.63
CA LYS A 52 -13.38 3.38 -14.98
C LYS A 52 -13.38 3.68 -13.48
N LYS A 53 -14.55 4.06 -12.96
CA LYS A 53 -14.77 4.20 -11.52
C LYS A 53 -14.96 2.82 -10.90
N ILE A 54 -13.97 2.39 -10.11
CA ILE A 54 -13.93 1.08 -9.47
C ILE A 54 -14.47 1.10 -8.05
N LEU A 55 -14.47 2.25 -7.37
CA LEU A 55 -15.00 2.39 -6.01
C LEU A 55 -16.36 3.08 -5.99
N GLU A 56 -17.38 2.38 -5.52
CA GLU A 56 -18.70 2.95 -5.23
C GLU A 56 -18.82 3.28 -3.74
N ARG A 57 -18.69 4.58 -3.41
CA ARG A 57 -19.15 5.06 -2.10
C ARG A 57 -20.68 5.16 -2.13
N LYS A 58 -21.37 4.26 -1.43
CA LYS A 58 -22.74 4.54 -0.98
C LYS A 58 -22.64 5.56 0.15
N LEU A 59 -22.74 6.85 -0.17
CA LEU A 59 -22.90 7.87 0.84
C LEU A 59 -24.31 7.73 1.43
N THR A 60 -24.41 7.35 2.70
CA THR A 60 -25.67 7.47 3.45
C THR A 60 -25.97 8.94 3.70
N ARG A 61 -27.25 9.31 3.72
CA ARG A 61 -27.75 10.70 3.79
C ARG A 61 -27.12 11.53 4.92
N HIS A 62 -26.67 10.89 6.00
CA HIS A 62 -25.96 11.55 7.13
C HIS A 62 -24.52 11.98 6.85
N GLN A 63 -23.86 11.49 5.80
CA GLN A 63 -22.47 11.88 5.47
C GLN A 63 -22.37 13.10 4.54
N ILE A 64 -23.49 13.56 3.98
CA ILE A 64 -23.52 14.70 3.06
C ILE A 64 -23.32 16.03 3.82
N GLN A 65 -23.84 16.14 5.05
CA GLN A 65 -23.71 17.37 5.87
C GLN A 65 -22.30 17.62 6.41
N ASN A 66 -21.42 16.62 6.47
CA ASN A 66 -20.06 16.76 7.02
C ASN A 66 -18.95 16.73 5.94
N SER A 67 -19.29 16.83 4.65
CA SER A 67 -18.36 16.53 3.56
C SER A 67 -17.40 17.67 3.15
N LEU A 68 -17.32 18.77 3.90
CA LEU A 68 -16.41 19.88 3.57
C LEU A 68 -15.11 19.97 4.37
N HIS A 69 -14.81 19.02 5.24
CA HIS A 69 -13.49 18.96 5.89
C HIS A 69 -12.94 17.53 5.88
N PHE A 70 -12.44 17.09 4.73
CA PHE A 70 -11.29 16.19 4.78
C PHE A 70 -10.13 17.02 5.34
N LYS A 71 -9.93 16.99 6.66
CA LYS A 71 -8.60 17.31 7.19
C LYS A 71 -7.66 16.29 6.57
N VAL A 72 -6.96 16.71 5.52
CA VAL A 72 -5.70 16.09 5.14
C VAL A 72 -4.85 16.23 6.39
N ALA A 73 -4.78 15.17 7.19
CA ALA A 73 -3.81 15.11 8.25
C ALA A 73 -2.45 15.21 7.55
N GLU A 74 -1.68 16.24 7.87
CA GLU A 74 -0.28 16.26 7.47
C GLU A 74 0.34 14.90 7.85
N PRO A 75 1.13 14.29 6.96
CA PRO A 75 1.77 13.02 7.27
C PRO A 75 2.48 13.22 8.60
N ALA A 76 2.05 12.49 9.63
CA ALA A 76 2.71 12.53 10.92
C ALA A 76 4.14 12.09 10.65
N ILE A 77 5.07 13.05 10.66
CA ILE A 77 6.50 12.77 10.57
C ILE A 77 6.75 11.86 11.77
N ALA A 78 6.99 10.58 11.48
CA ALA A 78 7.31 9.62 12.51
C ALA A 78 8.47 10.22 13.32
N LYS A 79 8.29 10.32 14.64
CA LYS A 79 9.36 10.80 15.53
C LYS A 79 10.63 10.01 15.17
N PRO A 80 11.81 10.67 15.11
CA PRO A 80 13.05 9.99 14.79
C PRO A 80 13.14 8.73 15.64
N SER A 81 13.17 7.56 15.00
CA SER A 81 13.20 6.30 15.71
C SER A 81 14.42 6.32 16.63
N GLN A 82 14.21 6.17 17.93
CA GLN A 82 15.29 6.05 18.92
C GLN A 82 16.02 4.73 18.71
N GLY A 83 16.86 4.66 17.68
CA GLY A 83 17.66 3.50 17.31
C GLY A 83 16.87 2.18 17.22
N LEU A 84 17.61 1.08 17.18
CA LEU A 84 17.06 -0.26 17.33
C LEU A 84 16.88 -0.61 18.81
N SER A 85 15.85 -1.39 19.13
CA SER A 85 15.71 -1.97 20.47
C SER A 85 16.86 -2.95 20.77
N PRO A 86 17.23 -3.16 22.04
CA PRO A 86 18.31 -4.08 22.41
C PRO A 86 18.11 -5.51 21.89
N ALA A 87 16.86 -5.99 21.87
CA ALA A 87 16.51 -7.30 21.32
C ALA A 87 16.84 -7.40 19.82
N LYS A 88 16.44 -6.38 19.02
CA LYS A 88 16.76 -6.33 17.59
C LYS A 88 18.26 -6.22 17.32
N LYS A 89 18.99 -5.49 18.17
CA LYS A 89 20.47 -5.41 18.12
C LYS A 89 21.10 -6.79 18.36
N ALA A 90 20.61 -7.56 19.32
CA ALA A 90 21.10 -8.91 19.60
C ALA A 90 20.84 -9.88 18.43
N ASP A 91 19.64 -9.83 17.86
CA ASP A 91 19.26 -10.66 16.71
C ASP A 91 20.18 -10.38 15.51
N ILE A 92 20.38 -9.11 15.16
CA ILE A 92 21.25 -8.74 14.04
C ILE A 92 22.70 -9.20 14.31
N ARG A 93 23.23 -9.03 15.53
CA ARG A 93 24.57 -9.54 15.90
C ARG A 93 24.70 -11.04 15.67
N SER A 94 23.65 -11.81 15.95
CA SER A 94 23.65 -13.26 15.70
C SER A 94 23.70 -13.58 14.20
N MET A 95 23.00 -12.79 13.37
CA MET A 95 22.92 -12.97 11.92
C MET A 95 24.17 -12.50 11.16
N LEU A 96 24.97 -11.56 11.70
CA LEU A 96 26.18 -11.02 11.05
C LEU A 96 27.19 -12.09 10.62
N LYS A 97 27.20 -13.26 11.28
CA LYS A 97 28.09 -14.38 10.94
C LYS A 97 27.73 -15.01 9.59
N SER A 98 26.45 -14.93 9.21
CA SER A 98 25.87 -15.59 8.04
C SER A 98 25.57 -14.60 6.90
N MET A 99 25.80 -13.30 7.12
CA MET A 99 25.50 -12.26 6.13
C MET A 99 26.59 -12.14 5.06
N PRO A 100 26.21 -11.85 3.80
CA PRO A 100 27.15 -11.44 2.76
C PRO A 100 27.97 -10.20 3.16
N ALA A 101 29.16 -10.05 2.60
CA ALA A 101 30.11 -8.99 3.00
C ALA A 101 29.53 -7.56 2.91
N GLY A 102 28.77 -7.26 1.85
CA GLY A 102 28.16 -5.93 1.66
C GLY A 102 27.12 -5.59 2.72
N ASP A 103 26.26 -6.55 3.07
CA ASP A 103 25.22 -6.35 4.09
C ASP A 103 25.82 -6.30 5.50
N LYS A 104 26.88 -7.07 5.72
CA LYS A 104 27.55 -7.18 7.03
C LYS A 104 28.14 -5.85 7.49
N GLU A 105 28.75 -5.08 6.57
CA GLU A 105 29.33 -3.78 6.90
C GLU A 105 28.24 -2.80 7.34
N PHE A 106 27.19 -2.66 6.55
CA PHE A 106 26.04 -1.80 6.85
C PHE A 106 25.36 -2.17 8.18
N MET A 107 25.03 -3.46 8.35
CA MET A 107 24.33 -3.95 9.54
C MET A 107 25.22 -3.89 10.79
N SER A 108 26.54 -4.00 10.67
CA SER A 108 27.45 -3.83 11.80
C SER A 108 27.45 -2.39 12.33
N ASN A 109 27.38 -1.38 11.45
CA ASN A 109 27.32 0.03 11.83
C ASN A 109 25.99 0.37 12.53
N LEU A 110 24.89 -0.25 12.09
CA LEU A 110 23.55 -0.05 12.67
C LEU A 110 23.44 -0.54 14.13
N VAL A 111 24.33 -1.44 14.56
CA VAL A 111 24.25 -2.12 15.86
C VAL A 111 25.40 -1.75 16.82
N ARG A 112 26.37 -0.97 16.35
CA ARG A 112 27.46 -0.39 17.14
C ARG A 112 27.05 0.85 17.93
N HIS A 113 26.14 1.66 17.37
CA HIS A 113 25.40 2.72 18.08
C HIS A 113 24.18 2.13 18.78
#